data_AF-A0A853IIL6-F1
#
_entry.id   AF-A0A853IIL6-F1
#
_cell.length_a   1.000
_cell.length_b   1.000
_cell.length_c   1.000
_cell.angle_alpha   90.00
_cell.angle_beta   90.00
_cell.angle_gamma   90.00
#
_symmetry.space_group_name_H-M   'P 1'
#
loop_
_entity.id
_entity.type
_entity.pdbx_description
1 polymer ?
#
loop_
_entity_poly.entity_id
_entity_poly.type
_entity_poly.pdbx_seq_one_letter_code
_entity_poly.pdbx_strand_id
1 'polypeptide(L)'
;MSLLPSNASPLEEGLADSTRRISDIPAYPNHVWNPDTCPANCLPWLAWALSVDVWNPDWPEYVKRQTIANSVAVHRIKGTRGALKKALDALHVQTEIKEWFEY
;
A
#
# COMPACT_ATOMS: atom_id res chain seq x y z
N MET A 1 -28.51 -13.06 -9.48
CA MET A 1 -29.43 -13.45 -8.40
C MET A 1 -29.98 -12.18 -7.80
N SER A 2 -31.31 -12.04 -7.69
CA SER A 2 -31.93 -10.82 -7.16
C SER A 2 -31.84 -10.79 -5.64
N LEU A 3 -31.56 -9.61 -5.06
CA LEU A 3 -31.58 -9.38 -3.62
C LEU A 3 -32.99 -9.01 -3.12
N LEU A 4 -33.96 -8.84 -4.03
CA LEU A 4 -35.34 -8.50 -3.69
C LEU A 4 -36.11 -9.73 -3.18
N PRO A 5 -37.09 -9.52 -2.26
CA PRO A 5 -37.98 -10.58 -1.83
C PRO A 5 -38.91 -11.01 -2.97
N SER A 6 -39.49 -12.21 -2.86
CA SER A 6 -40.31 -12.83 -3.92
C SER A 6 -41.63 -12.09 -4.23
N ASN A 7 -42.04 -11.14 -3.40
CA ASN A 7 -43.26 -10.34 -3.56
C ASN A 7 -42.98 -8.89 -4.04
N ALA A 8 -41.80 -8.62 -4.59
CA ALA A 8 -41.43 -7.29 -5.08
C ALA A 8 -42.35 -6.83 -6.23
N SER A 9 -42.74 -5.57 -6.18
CA SER A 9 -43.54 -4.91 -7.21
C SER A 9 -42.67 -4.49 -8.42
N PRO A 10 -43.28 -4.27 -9.60
CA PRO A 10 -42.53 -3.81 -10.79
C PRO A 10 -41.75 -2.50 -10.58
N LEU A 11 -42.24 -1.62 -9.70
CA LEU A 11 -41.54 -0.37 -9.35
C LEU A 11 -40.25 -0.65 -8.56
N GLU A 12 -40.32 -1.58 -7.60
CA GLU A 12 -39.16 -1.97 -6.79
C GLU A 12 -38.10 -2.67 -7.64
N GLU A 13 -38.50 -3.51 -8.59
CA GLU A 13 -37.60 -4.11 -9.57
C GLU A 13 -36.94 -3.05 -10.46
N GLY A 14 -37.72 -2.11 -11.02
CA GLY A 14 -37.19 -1.02 -11.85
C GLY A 14 -36.22 -0.09 -11.11
N LEU A 15 -36.47 0.15 -9.81
CA LEU A 15 -35.56 0.93 -8.97
C LEU A 15 -34.25 0.17 -8.67
N ALA A 16 -34.34 -1.13 -8.37
CA ALA A 16 -33.17 -1.98 -8.17
C ALA A 16 -32.31 -2.06 -9.45
N ASP A 17 -32.94 -2.19 -10.61
CA ASP A 17 -32.25 -2.18 -11.90
C ASP A 17 -31.53 -0.85 -12.15
N SER A 18 -32.21 0.27 -11.91
CA SER A 18 -31.67 1.62 -12.15
C SER A 18 -30.44 1.92 -11.28
N THR A 19 -30.34 1.30 -10.11
CA THR A 19 -29.26 1.50 -9.11
C THR A 19 -28.14 0.47 -9.19
N ARG A 20 -28.36 -0.65 -9.89
CA ARG A 20 -27.41 -1.77 -10.00
C ARG A 20 -25.99 -1.36 -10.40
N ARG A 21 -25.87 -0.38 -11.31
CA ARG A 21 -24.58 0.11 -11.84
C ARG A 21 -23.58 0.57 -10.78
N ILE A 22 -24.04 0.93 -9.58
CA ILE A 22 -23.16 1.33 -8.47
C ILE A 22 -22.30 0.16 -8.01
N SER A 23 -22.85 -1.05 -8.00
CA SER A 23 -22.12 -2.26 -7.62
C SER A 23 -21.05 -2.66 -8.63
N ASP A 24 -21.14 -2.17 -9.87
CA ASP A 24 -20.16 -2.42 -10.92
C ASP A 24 -18.94 -1.49 -10.82
N ILE A 25 -18.97 -0.49 -9.94
CA ILE A 25 -17.83 0.42 -9.73
C ILE A 25 -16.73 -0.38 -9.01
N PRO A 26 -15.58 -0.62 -9.65
CA PRO A 26 -14.49 -1.37 -9.04
C PRO A 26 -13.90 -0.57 -7.88
N ALA A 27 -14.28 -0.94 -6.66
CA ALA A 27 -13.68 -0.43 -5.43
C ALA A 27 -12.65 -1.45 -4.93
N TYR A 28 -11.37 -1.08 -4.97
CA TYR A 28 -10.29 -1.90 -4.39
C TYR A 28 -9.56 -1.17 -3.26
N PRO A 29 -10.21 -0.92 -2.11
CA PRO A 29 -9.55 -0.33 -0.94
C PRO A 29 -8.31 -1.14 -0.51
N ASN A 30 -8.36 -2.46 -0.69
CA ASN A 30 -7.26 -3.35 -0.35
C ASN A 30 -6.06 -3.16 -1.27
N HIS A 31 -6.26 -2.74 -2.53
CA HIS A 31 -5.16 -2.53 -3.46
C HIS A 31 -4.36 -1.28 -3.08
N VAL A 32 -5.02 -0.20 -2.68
CA VAL A 32 -4.33 1.06 -2.33
C VAL A 32 -3.52 0.96 -1.03
N TRP A 33 -3.86 0.02 -0.14
CA TRP A 33 -3.12 -0.24 1.11
C TRP A 33 -2.08 -1.36 1.00
N ASN A 34 -1.95 -2.00 -0.16
CA ASN A 34 -0.95 -3.05 -0.39
C ASN A 34 0.15 -2.54 -1.34
N PRO A 35 1.43 -2.44 -0.88
CA PRO A 35 2.53 -1.96 -1.70
C PRO A 35 2.77 -2.73 -3.00
N ASP A 36 2.34 -3.98 -3.13
CA ASP A 36 2.53 -4.78 -4.35
C ASP A 36 1.44 -4.51 -5.40
N THR A 37 0.21 -4.26 -4.96
CA THR A 37 -0.96 -4.07 -5.86
C THR A 37 -1.38 -2.62 -6.00
N CYS A 38 -0.82 -1.71 -5.20
CA CYS A 38 -1.16 -0.29 -5.22
C CYS A 38 -0.81 0.33 -6.58
N PRO A 39 -1.69 1.12 -7.20
CA PRO A 39 -1.36 1.88 -8.41
C PRO A 39 -0.11 2.74 -8.20
N ALA A 40 0.79 2.78 -9.18
CA ALA A 40 2.10 3.43 -9.05
C ALA A 40 2.00 4.93 -8.68
N ASN A 41 0.99 5.61 -9.21
CA ASN A 41 0.67 7.02 -8.89
C ASN A 41 0.20 7.22 -7.44
N CYS A 42 -0.27 6.17 -6.77
CA CYS A 42 -0.70 6.21 -5.38
C CYS A 42 0.42 5.87 -4.38
N LEU A 43 1.55 5.33 -4.85
CA LEU A 43 2.67 4.93 -3.98
C LEU A 43 3.20 6.07 -3.08
N PRO A 44 3.34 7.33 -3.54
CA PRO A 44 3.80 8.41 -2.65
C PRO A 44 2.85 8.66 -1.47
N TRP A 45 1.54 8.49 -1.68
CA TRP A 45 0.54 8.67 -0.62
C TRP A 45 0.55 7.49 0.36
N LEU A 46 0.73 6.27 -0.15
CA LEU A 46 0.90 5.10 0.71
C LEU A 46 2.20 5.20 1.54
N ALA A 47 3.28 5.67 0.92
CA ALA A 47 4.55 5.93 1.60
C ALA A 47 4.39 6.94 2.73
N TRP A 48 3.71 8.07 2.46
CA TRP A 48 3.37 9.06 3.46
C TRP A 48 2.53 8.48 4.61
N ALA A 49 1.47 7.71 4.27
CA ALA A 49 0.60 7.09 5.27
C ALA A 49 1.31 6.08 6.17
N LEU A 50 2.36 5.44 5.66
CA LEU A 50 3.22 4.50 6.39
C LEU A 50 4.50 5.15 6.93
N SER A 51 4.53 6.47 7.04
CA SER A 51 5.64 7.25 7.64
C SER A 51 7.01 6.98 6.99
N VAL A 52 7.06 6.77 5.68
CA VAL A 52 8.34 6.67 4.97
C VAL A 52 9.02 8.05 4.96
N ASP A 53 10.07 8.19 5.78
CA ASP A 53 10.76 9.47 6.01
C ASP A 53 11.60 9.93 4.80
N VAL A 54 12.25 9.01 4.10
CA VAL A 54 13.09 9.30 2.93
C VAL A 54 12.43 8.76 1.67
N TRP A 55 12.13 9.64 0.73
CA TRP A 55 11.47 9.28 -0.51
C TRP A 55 12.12 9.99 -1.70
N ASN A 56 12.43 9.23 -2.75
CA ASN A 56 12.89 9.80 -4.02
C ASN A 56 11.89 9.45 -5.15
N PRO A 57 11.28 10.46 -5.80
CA PRO A 57 10.40 10.26 -6.95
C PRO A 57 11.07 9.55 -8.14
N ASP A 58 12.39 9.60 -8.26
CA ASP A 58 13.14 9.01 -9.36
C ASP A 58 13.56 7.56 -9.09
N TRP A 59 13.26 7.02 -7.90
CA TRP A 59 13.54 5.61 -7.63
C TRP A 59 12.77 4.68 -8.57
N PRO A 60 13.39 3.57 -9.00
CA PRO A 60 12.68 2.48 -9.64
C PRO A 60 11.48 2.05 -8.80
N GLU A 61 10.40 1.65 -9.47
CA GLU A 61 9.15 1.30 -8.80
C GLU A 61 9.32 0.18 -7.76
N TYR A 62 10.16 -0.81 -8.06
CA TYR A 62 10.42 -1.92 -7.12
C TYR A 62 11.06 -1.42 -5.80
N VAL A 63 11.96 -0.43 -5.87
CA VAL A 63 12.59 0.18 -4.68
C VAL A 63 11.52 0.88 -3.86
N LYS A 64 10.69 1.71 -4.52
CA LYS A 64 9.56 2.41 -3.88
C LYS A 64 8.65 1.44 -3.14
N ARG A 65 8.23 0.35 -3.80
CA ARG A 65 7.35 -0.67 -3.22
C ARG A 65 8.00 -1.37 -2.03
N GLN A 66 9.27 -1.77 -2.15
CA GLN A 66 10.00 -2.40 -1.03
C GLN A 66 10.21 -1.46 0.14
N THR A 67 10.55 -0.18 -0.09
CA THR A 67 10.70 0.81 0.98
C THR A 67 9.39 0.94 1.77
N ILE A 68 8.26 1.02 1.08
CA ILE A 68 6.93 1.07 1.72
C ILE A 68 6.65 -0.23 2.50
N ALA A 69 6.87 -1.40 1.87
CA ALA A 69 6.62 -2.70 2.49
C ALA A 69 7.46 -2.91 3.77
N ASN A 70 8.73 -2.46 3.75
CA ASN A 70 9.62 -2.57 4.89
C ASN A 70 9.34 -1.53 5.99
N SER A 71 8.62 -0.44 5.70
CA SER A 71 8.47 0.70 6.60
C SER A 71 8.01 0.31 8.00
N VAL A 72 6.93 -0.48 8.11
CA VAL A 72 6.37 -0.86 9.42
C VAL A 72 7.36 -1.69 10.24
N ALA A 73 8.06 -2.63 9.60
CA ALA A 73 9.04 -3.46 10.27
C ALA A 73 10.24 -2.62 10.76
N VAL A 74 10.74 -1.71 9.93
CA VAL A 74 11.82 -0.77 10.29
C VAL A 74 11.41 0.10 11.47
N HIS A 75 10.20 0.66 11.45
CA HIS A 75 9.68 1.53 12.51
C HIS A 75 9.56 0.82 13.86
N ARG A 76 9.16 -0.46 13.88
CA ARG A 76 9.04 -1.25 15.12
C ARG A 76 10.36 -1.44 15.87
N ILE A 77 11.48 -1.41 15.17
CA ILE A 77 12.81 -1.61 15.74
C ILE A 77 13.74 -0.41 15.51
N LYS A 78 13.17 0.78 15.29
CA LYS A 78 13.90 2.03 15.01
C LYS A 78 14.97 2.29 16.09
N GLY A 79 16.16 2.72 15.67
CA GLY A 79 17.32 2.90 16.55
C GLY A 79 18.24 1.68 16.70
N THR A 80 17.96 0.58 16.00
CA THR A 80 18.84 -0.61 15.99
C THR A 80 19.61 -0.75 14.67
N ARG A 81 20.76 -1.45 14.72
CA ARG A 81 21.50 -1.86 13.51
C ARG A 81 20.63 -2.68 12.54
N GLY A 82 19.69 -3.47 13.07
CA GLY A 82 18.72 -4.24 12.29
C GLY A 82 17.76 -3.37 11.48
N ALA A 83 17.25 -2.28 12.09
CA ALA A 83 16.43 -1.30 11.37
C ALA A 83 17.21 -0.66 10.22
N LEU A 84 18.47 -0.30 10.45
CA LEU A 84 19.32 0.32 9.43
C LEU A 84 19.53 -0.63 8.25
N LYS A 85 19.92 -1.89 8.51
CA LYS A 85 20.07 -2.92 7.47
C LYS A 85 18.77 -3.09 6.67
N LYS A 86 17.65 -3.28 7.36
CA LYS A 86 16.34 -3.51 6.72
C LYS A 86 15.87 -2.33 5.87
N ALA A 87 16.15 -1.09 6.31
CA ALA A 87 15.83 0.11 5.55
C ALA A 87 16.68 0.20 4.26
N LEU A 88 17.95 -0.19 4.35
CA LEU A 88 18.89 -0.17 3.23
C LEU A 88 18.69 -1.34 2.25
N ASP A 89 18.15 -2.48 2.71
CA ASP A 89 17.87 -3.64 1.86
C ASP A 89 17.01 -3.28 0.63
N ALA A 90 16.07 -2.33 0.78
CA ALA A 90 15.21 -1.89 -0.32
C ALA A 90 15.99 -1.26 -1.49
N LEU A 91 17.15 -0.65 -1.20
CA LEU A 91 17.98 0.02 -2.18
C LEU A 91 18.91 -0.94 -2.94
N HIS A 92 19.00 -2.21 -2.51
CA HIS A 92 19.88 -3.23 -3.10
C HIS A 92 21.36 -2.78 -3.19
N VAL A 93 21.83 -2.01 -2.20
CA VAL A 93 23.22 -1.57 -2.10
C VAL A 93 24.02 -2.42 -1.11
N GLN A 94 25.33 -2.54 -1.33
CA GLN A 94 26.22 -3.10 -0.31
C GLN A 94 26.50 -2.05 0.77
N THR A 95 26.19 -2.39 2.02
CA THR A 95 26.35 -1.46 3.14
C THR A 95 27.18 -2.07 4.24
N GLU A 96 28.24 -1.36 4.64
CA GLU A 96 29.02 -1.65 5.84
C GLU A 96 28.61 -0.65 6.93
N ILE A 97 28.22 -1.16 8.10
CA ILE A 97 27.88 -0.32 9.26
C ILE A 97 29.03 -0.48 10.24
N LYS A 98 29.68 0.63 10.59
CA LYS A 98 30.76 0.69 11.59
C LYS A 98 30.34 1.50 12.80
N GLU A 99 30.63 0.97 13.99
CA GLU A 99 30.47 1.69 15.25
C GLU A 99 31.67 2.63 15.50
N TRP A 100 31.46 3.65 16.33
CA TRP A 100 32.46 4.69 16.61
C TRP A 100 33.77 4.17 17.23
N PHE A 101 33.76 2.99 17.86
CA PHE A 101 34.92 2.35 18.48
C PHE A 101 35.59 1.29 17.59
N GLU A 102 35.09 1.06 16.37
CA GLU A 102 35.67 0.11 15.41
C GLU A 102 36.76 0.75 14.53
N TYR A 103 37.26 1.93 14.93
CA TYR A 103 38.31 2.70 14.28
C TYR A 103 39.60 2.71 15.11
#